data_AF-A0A2H0Y178-F1
#
_entry.id   AF-A0A2H0Y178-F1
#
_cell.length_a   1.000
_cell.length_b   1.000
_cell.length_c   1.000
_cell.angle_alpha   90.00
_cell.angle_beta   90.00
_cell.angle_gamma   90.00
#
_symmetry.space_group_name_H-M   'P 1'
#
loop_
_entity.id
_entity.type
_entity.pdbx_description
1 polymer ?
#
loop_
_entity_poly.entity_id
_entity_poly.type
_entity_poly.pdbx_seq_one_letter_code
_entity_poly.pdbx_strand_id
1 'polypeptide(L)'
;MTQQSKNEKYAELIKESNPGQCQACGGMVSMEKVNLEDFQDGKLFLMEGIPAYVCQECGEVWVPEPIIKEFENMIETTKKHHQATKKNKKGGNKNEKK
;
A
#
# COMPACT_ATOMS: atom_id res chain seq x y z
N MET A 1 8.27 16.43 -2.93
CA MET A 1 8.25 15.98 -1.51
C MET A 1 8.78 14.56 -1.49
N THR A 2 9.86 14.31 -0.76
CA THR A 2 10.52 12.99 -0.71
C THR A 2 9.74 12.05 0.22
N GLN A 3 9.76 10.75 -0.09
CA GLN A 3 9.06 9.71 0.65
C GLN A 3 9.48 9.62 2.12
N GLN A 4 10.70 10.09 2.43
CA GLN A 4 11.31 10.10 3.75
C GLN A 4 10.57 11.01 4.75
N SER A 5 10.17 12.23 4.36
CA SER A 5 9.48 13.18 5.25
C SER A 5 8.06 12.74 5.62
N LYS A 6 7.46 11.85 4.83
CA LYS A 6 6.12 11.31 5.13
C LYS A 6 6.17 10.20 6.16
N ASN A 7 7.18 9.34 6.07
CA ASN A 7 7.38 8.24 7.02
C ASN A 7 7.61 8.74 8.45
N GLU A 8 8.28 9.89 8.61
CA GLU A 8 8.43 10.55 9.91
C GLU A 8 7.09 11.01 10.48
N LYS A 9 6.27 11.69 9.65
CA LYS A 9 4.92 12.11 10.04
C LYS A 9 4.02 10.91 10.41
N TYR A 10 4.15 9.79 9.70
CA TYR A 10 3.40 8.58 10.01
C TYR A 10 3.83 7.95 11.34
N ALA A 11 5.12 7.97 11.68
CA ALA A 11 5.60 7.48 12.97
C ALA A 11 5.05 8.29 14.16
N GLU A 12 4.85 9.60 13.99
CA GLU A 12 4.22 10.46 15.01
C GLU A 12 2.74 10.09 15.21
N LEU A 13 1.97 9.95 14.12
CA LEU A 13 0.56 9.55 14.19
C LEU A 13 0.34 8.17 14.85
N ILE A 14 1.29 7.26 14.61
CA ILE A 14 1.26 5.91 15.17
C ILE A 14 1.48 5.97 16.69
N LYS A 15 2.47 6.73 17.17
CA LYS A 15 2.75 6.87 18.61
C LYS A 15 1.52 7.29 19.43
N GLU A 16 0.65 8.14 18.89
CA GLU A 16 -0.58 8.57 19.58
C GLU A 16 -1.64 7.46 19.66
N SER A 17 -1.61 6.49 18.73
CA SER A 17 -2.64 5.46 18.59
C SER A 17 -2.37 4.19 19.39
N ASN A 18 -1.36 4.20 20.29
CA ASN A 18 -0.80 3.03 20.98
C ASN A 18 -1.85 1.96 21.33
N PRO A 19 -2.02 0.92 20.50
CA PRO A 19 -3.13 -0.02 20.69
C PRO A 19 -2.92 -0.86 21.96
N GLY A 20 -1.68 -0.93 22.45
CA GLY A 20 -1.26 -1.67 23.64
C GLY A 20 -1.30 -3.19 23.44
N GLN A 21 -2.32 -3.69 22.75
CA GLN A 21 -2.60 -5.09 22.48
C GLN A 21 -3.27 -5.24 21.10
N CYS A 22 -3.07 -6.41 20.50
CA CYS A 22 -3.69 -6.80 19.24
C CYS A 22 -5.20 -6.99 19.45
N GLN A 23 -6.02 -6.35 18.63
CA GLN A 23 -7.48 -6.50 18.71
C GLN A 23 -7.96 -7.88 18.20
N ALA A 24 -7.15 -8.59 17.42
CA ALA A 24 -7.51 -9.91 16.87
C ALA A 24 -7.24 -11.05 17.86
N CYS A 25 -6.13 -11.00 18.61
CA CYS A 25 -5.71 -12.09 19.50
C CYS A 25 -5.40 -11.68 20.95
N GLY A 26 -5.36 -10.38 21.27
CA GLY A 26 -4.96 -9.86 22.59
C GLY A 26 -3.44 -9.80 22.84
N GLY A 27 -2.63 -10.26 21.88
CA GLY A 27 -1.17 -10.34 22.02
C GLY A 27 -0.45 -9.00 21.93
N MET A 28 0.86 -9.00 22.20
CA MET A 28 1.66 -7.78 22.16
C MET A 28 1.86 -7.27 20.73
N VAL A 29 1.66 -5.96 20.55
CA VAL A 29 1.91 -5.26 19.29
C VAL A 29 3.18 -4.43 19.41
N SER A 30 4.03 -4.48 18.38
CA SER A 30 5.27 -3.71 18.30
C SER A 30 5.28 -2.84 17.05
N MET A 31 5.87 -1.66 17.15
CA MET A 31 6.03 -0.79 16.00
C MET A 31 7.20 -1.29 15.16
N GLU A 32 6.91 -1.71 13.94
CA GLU A 32 7.90 -2.22 12.99
C GLU A 32 7.74 -1.56 11.63
N LYS A 33 8.81 -1.62 10.82
CA LYS A 33 8.75 -1.18 9.43
C LYS A 33 8.36 -2.36 8.56
N VAL A 34 7.22 -2.26 7.90
CA VAL A 34 6.70 -3.29 7.01
C VAL A 34 6.67 -2.80 5.58
N ASN A 35 6.54 -3.74 4.65
CA ASN A 35 6.35 -3.44 3.24
C ASN A 35 4.90 -3.76 2.87
N LEU A 36 4.19 -2.78 2.30
CA LEU A 36 2.87 -3.03 1.71
C LEU A 36 3.05 -3.43 0.26
N GLU A 37 2.52 -4.60 -0.07
CA GLU A 37 2.47 -5.10 -1.43
C GLU A 37 1.02 -5.37 -1.83
N ASP A 38 0.66 -4.98 -3.05
CA ASP A 38 -0.67 -5.22 -3.59
C ASP A 38 -0.57 -5.52 -5.07
N PHE A 39 -1.14 -6.65 -5.47
CA PHE A 39 -1.11 -7.12 -6.85
C PHE A 39 -2.43 -6.84 -7.54
N GLN A 40 -2.45 -5.84 -8.42
CA GLN A 40 -3.65 -5.44 -9.14
C GLN A 40 -3.38 -5.23 -10.62
N ASP A 41 -4.32 -5.68 -11.46
CA ASP A 41 -4.27 -5.51 -12.91
C ASP A 41 -2.97 -6.04 -13.54
N GLY A 42 -2.38 -7.10 -12.95
CA GLY A 42 -1.11 -7.69 -13.40
C GLY A 42 0.13 -6.85 -13.03
N LYS A 43 0.01 -5.95 -12.06
CA LYS A 43 1.10 -5.09 -11.57
C LYS A 43 1.25 -5.24 -10.07
N LEU A 44 2.51 -5.31 -9.64
CA LEU A 44 2.88 -5.28 -8.24
C LEU A 44 3.11 -3.82 -7.82
N PHE A 45 2.31 -3.35 -6.88
CA PHE A 45 2.52 -2.09 -6.18
C PHE A 45 3.19 -2.39 -4.86
N LEU A 46 4.35 -1.78 -4.62
CA LEU A 46 5.14 -1.99 -3.41
C LEU A 46 5.43 -0.65 -2.74
N MET A 47 5.17 -0.55 -1.45
CA MET A 47 5.49 0.59 -0.60
C MET A 47 6.30 0.09 0.59
N GLU A 48 7.60 0.38 0.56
CA GLU A 48 8.57 -0.17 1.52
C GLU A 48 8.81 0.73 2.72
N GLY A 49 9.13 0.11 3.86
CA GLY A 49 9.63 0.82 5.03
C GLY A 49 8.59 1.72 5.70
N ILE A 50 7.31 1.34 5.65
CA ILE A 50 6.24 2.07 6.33
C ILE A 50 6.15 1.64 7.79
N PRO A 51 6.03 2.58 8.73
CA PRO A 51 5.80 2.23 10.13
C PRO A 51 4.38 1.65 10.27
N ALA A 52 4.27 0.49 10.93
CA ALA A 52 3.01 -0.17 11.24
C ALA A 52 3.11 -0.89 12.59
N TYR A 53 1.96 -1.22 13.18
CA TYR A 53 1.92 -2.06 14.37
C TYR A 53 1.79 -3.53 13.95
N VAL A 54 2.77 -4.35 14.31
CA VAL A 54 2.78 -5.78 14.01
C VAL A 54 2.58 -6.55 15.30
N CYS A 55 1.56 -7.42 15.33
CA CYS A 55 1.39 -8.34 16.43
C CYS A 55 2.47 -9.42 16.38
N GLN A 56 3.25 -9.52 17.46
CA GLN A 56 4.35 -10.48 17.57
C GLN A 56 3.89 -11.92 17.77
N GLU A 57 2.59 -12.14 18.04
CA GLU A 57 2.04 -13.47 18.30
C GLU A 57 1.27 -14.04 17.10
N CYS A 58 0.35 -13.26 16.52
CA CYS A 58 -0.45 -13.72 15.38
C CYS A 58 0.02 -13.20 14.02
N GLY A 59 0.93 -12.23 13.98
CA GLY A 59 1.41 -11.62 12.74
C GLY A 59 0.46 -10.58 12.11
N GLU A 60 -0.60 -10.17 12.82
CA GLU A 60 -1.54 -9.16 12.33
C GLU A 60 -0.83 -7.80 12.15
N VAL A 61 -1.03 -7.17 10.99
CA VAL A 61 -0.41 -5.89 10.64
C VAL A 61 -1.45 -4.78 10.63
N TRP A 62 -1.26 -3.83 11.52
CA TRP A 62 -2.12 -2.67 11.70
C TRP A 62 -1.46 -1.44 11.11
N VAL A 63 -1.96 -1.04 9.94
CA VAL A 63 -1.49 0.14 9.24
C VAL A 63 -2.48 1.28 9.44
N PRO A 64 -2.01 2.48 9.83
CA PRO A 64 -2.88 3.65 9.92
C PRO A 64 -3.56 3.99 8.61
N GLU A 65 -4.83 4.41 8.72
CA GLU A 65 -5.64 4.91 7.60
C GLU A 65 -4.92 5.92 6.68
N PRO A 66 -4.15 6.93 7.17
CA PRO A 66 -3.49 7.88 6.28
C PRO A 66 -2.41 7.25 5.39
N ILE A 67 -1.79 6.14 5.81
CA ILE A 67 -0.81 5.40 4.99
C ILE A 67 -1.55 4.58 3.93
N ILE A 68 -2.61 3.87 4.32
CA ILE A 68 -3.45 3.10 3.39
C ILE A 68 -4.03 4.01 2.31
N LYS A 69 -4.61 5.15 2.68
CA LYS A 69 -5.12 6.15 1.73
C LYS A 69 -4.06 6.64 0.76
N GLU A 70 -2.82 6.82 1.22
CA GLU A 70 -1.72 7.22 0.34
C GLU A 70 -1.36 6.10 -0.65
N PHE A 71 -1.30 4.86 -0.18
CA PHE A 71 -1.05 3.69 -1.01
C PHE A 71 -2.13 3.50 -2.07
N GLU A 72 -3.41 3.62 -1.69
CA GLU A 72 -4.54 3.57 -2.62
C GLU A 72 -4.48 4.70 -3.65
N ASN A 73 -4.17 5.94 -3.23
CA ASN A 73 -4.00 7.07 -4.15
C ASN A 73 -2.85 6.85 -5.14
N MET A 74 -1.74 6.23 -4.71
CA MET A 74 -0.62 5.88 -5.58
C MET A 74 -1.06 4.86 -6.64
N ILE A 75 -1.77 3.82 -6.23
CA ILE A 75 -2.33 2.80 -7.13
C ILE A 75 -3.29 3.46 -8.12
N GLU A 76 -4.25 4.24 -7.63
CA GLU A 76 -5.28 4.89 -8.45
C GLU A 76 -4.67 5.84 -9.48
N THR A 77 -3.72 6.68 -9.07
CA THR A 77 -3.00 7.60 -9.94
C THR A 77 -2.28 6.82 -11.04
N THR A 78 -1.59 5.75 -10.69
CA THR A 78 -0.89 4.90 -11.67
C THR A 78 -1.87 4.22 -12.63
N LYS A 79 -3.03 3.75 -12.16
CA LYS A 79 -4.10 3.20 -13.01
C LYS A 79 -4.66 4.26 -13.97
N LYS A 80 -4.89 5.50 -13.50
CA LYS A 80 -5.36 6.62 -14.35
C LYS A 80 -4.35 6.96 -15.45
N HIS A 81 -3.06 7.03 -15.11
CA HIS A 81 -2.00 7.27 -16.11
C HIS A 81 -1.88 6.14 -17.14
N HIS A 82 -2.11 4.89 -16.74
CA HIS A 82 -2.10 3.76 -17.67
C HIS A 82 -3.36 3.64 -18.55
N GLN A 83 -4.50 4.15 -18.10
CA GLN A 83 -5.71 4.19 -18.93
C GLN A 83 -5.60 5.21 -20.07
N ALA A 84 -4.87 6.31 -19.86
CA ALA A 84 -4.56 7.28 -20.91
C ALA A 84 -3.69 6.68 -22.03
N THR A 85 -2.78 5.75 -21.71
CA THR A 85 -1.91 5.10 -22.72
C THR A 85 -2.57 3.93 -23.45
N LYS A 86 -3.56 3.23 -22.83
CA LYS A 86 -4.31 2.15 -23.50
C LYS A 86 -5.28 2.62 -24.57
N LYS A 87 -5.72 3.89 -24.57
CA LYS A 87 -6.59 4.44 -25.63
C LYS A 87 -5.88 4.62 -26.98
N ASN A 88 -4.54 4.59 -27.01
CA ASN A 88 -3.76 4.81 -28.24
C ASN A 88 -3.19 3.51 -28.88
N LYS A 89 -3.57 2.33 -28.39
CA LYS A 89 -3.14 1.02 -28.95
C LYS A 89 -4.31 0.12 -29.42
N LYS A 90 -5.47 0.71 -29.75
CA LYS A 90 -6.58 -0.01 -30.43
C LYS A 90 -6.73 0.46 -31.88
N GLY A 91 -5.62 0.50 -32.61
CA GLY A 91 -5.61 0.76 -34.05
C GLY A 91 -4.68 -0.21 -34.78
N GLY A 92 -5.28 -1.22 -35.44
CA GLY A 92 -4.65 -2.09 -36.42
C GLY A 92 -4.57 -3.56 -35.97
N ASN A 93 -4.97 -4.56 -36.73
CA ASN A 93 -5.84 -4.67 -37.90
C ASN A 93 -6.28 -6.16 -37.96
N LYS A 94 -7.34 -6.40 -38.72
CA LYS A 94 -8.09 -7.62 -39.00
C LYS A 94 -7.29 -8.71 -39.74
N ASN A 95 -7.86 -9.91 -39.70
CA ASN A 95 -7.67 -11.08 -40.59
C ASN A 95 -6.35 -11.85 -40.40
N GLU A 96 -6.29 -13.18 -40.47
CA GLU A 96 -6.82 -14.01 -41.55
C GLU A 96 -6.94 -15.50 -41.16
N LYS A 97 -7.78 -16.19 -41.93
CA LYS A 97 -8.21 -17.60 -41.92
C LYS A 97 -7.06 -18.63 -41.89
N LYS A 98 -7.33 -19.79 -41.25
CA LYS A 98 -7.25 -21.08 -41.96
C LYS A 98 -8.11 -22.14 -41.29
#